data_AF-A0A537SF04-F1
#
_entry.id   AF-A0A537SF04-F1
#
_cell.length_a   1.000
_cell.length_b   1.000
_cell.length_c   1.000
_cell.angle_alpha   90.00
_cell.angle_beta   90.00
_cell.angle_gamma   90.00
#
_symmetry.space_group_name_H-M   'P 1'
#
loop_
_entity.id
_entity.type
_entity.pdbx_description
1 polymer ?
#
loop_
_entity_poly.entity_id
_entity_poly.type
_entity_poly.pdbx_seq_one_letter_code
_entity_poly.pdbx_strand_id
1 'polypeptide(L)'
;MISGTREIAEAGGLMSYGSNVVDASRQVGVYVGRILRGTKPTELPIIQSSKFELVINAQTARILGLTLPDRLLALADEVIE
;
A
#
# COMPACT_ATOMS: atom_id res chain seq x y z
N MET A 1 -15.77 1.53 -1.71
CA MET A 1 -14.78 2.48 -2.26
C MET A 1 -13.45 1.76 -2.42
N ILE A 2 -12.79 1.89 -3.57
CA ILE A 2 -11.43 1.38 -3.81
C ILE A 2 -10.46 2.53 -3.53
N SER A 3 -9.44 2.30 -2.70
CA SER A 3 -8.45 3.32 -2.31
C SER A 3 -7.06 3.01 -2.84
N GLY A 4 -6.23 4.06 -2.99
CA GLY A 4 -4.79 3.93 -3.25
C GLY A 4 -3.95 3.67 -2.00
N THR A 5 -4.57 3.58 -0.82
CA THR A 5 -3.87 3.38 0.45
C THR A 5 -4.57 2.30 1.29
N ARG A 6 -3.75 1.46 1.91
CA ARG A 6 -4.14 0.27 2.67
C ARG A 6 -5.05 0.57 3.85
N GLU A 7 -4.80 1.68 4.53
CA GLU A 7 -5.49 2.11 5.75
C GLU A 7 -6.99 2.29 5.51
N ILE A 8 -7.41 2.56 4.27
CA ILE A 8 -8.84 2.64 3.94
C ILE A 8 -9.50 1.27 3.96
N ALA A 9 -8.84 0.20 3.51
CA ALA A 9 -9.39 -1.15 3.63
C ALA A 9 -9.53 -1.54 5.11
N GLU A 10 -8.51 -1.22 5.91
CA GLU A 10 -8.50 -1.44 7.37
C GLU A 10 -9.59 -0.64 8.10
N ALA A 11 -9.89 0.57 7.65
CA ALA A 11 -10.97 1.42 8.19
C ALA A 11 -12.38 1.02 7.72
N GLY A 12 -12.54 -0.11 7.02
CA GLY A 12 -13.85 -0.62 6.56
C GLY A 12 -14.17 -0.34 5.09
N GLY A 13 -13.22 0.16 4.32
CA GLY A 13 -13.29 0.17 2.86
C GLY A 13 -13.28 -1.26 2.28
N LEU A 14 -13.76 -1.42 1.05
CA LEU A 14 -13.88 -2.76 0.44
C LEU A 14 -12.50 -3.32 0.06
N MET A 15 -11.68 -2.52 -0.61
CA MET A 15 -10.34 -2.93 -1.02
C MET A 15 -9.46 -1.71 -1.30
N SER A 16 -8.16 -1.92 -1.33
CA SER A 16 -7.17 -0.93 -1.72
C SER A 16 -6.14 -1.55 -2.65
N TYR A 17 -5.64 -0.76 -3.60
CA TYR A 17 -4.52 -1.11 -4.44
C TYR A 17 -3.64 0.11 -4.64
N GLY A 18 -2.42 0.05 -4.12
CA GLY A 18 -1.51 1.18 -4.22
C GLY A 18 -0.12 0.91 -3.68
N SER A 19 0.71 1.94 -3.68
CA SER A 19 2.08 1.86 -3.21
C SER A 19 2.12 1.55 -1.71
N ASN A 20 3.00 0.63 -1.31
CA ASN A 20 3.20 0.34 0.10
C ASN A 20 3.80 1.56 0.82
N VAL A 21 3.00 2.17 1.70
CA VAL A 21 3.34 3.44 2.38
C VAL A 21 4.47 3.26 3.39
N VAL A 22 4.55 2.09 4.03
CA VAL A 22 5.61 1.76 4.99
C VAL A 22 6.97 1.68 4.27
N ASP A 23 7.02 1.04 3.12
CA ASP A 23 8.23 0.95 2.31
C ASP A 23 8.65 2.33 1.76
N ALA A 24 7.69 3.13 1.31
CA ALA A 24 7.96 4.50 0.90
C ALA A 24 8.56 5.33 2.06
N SER A 25 8.00 5.21 3.27
CA SER A 25 8.51 5.88 4.47
C SER A 25 9.92 5.42 4.85
N ARG A 26 10.23 4.13 4.68
CA ARG A 26 11.58 3.59 4.85
C ARG A 26 12.57 4.21 3.87
N GLN A 27 12.20 4.39 2.60
CA GLN A 27 13.04 5.08 1.61
C GLN A 27 13.28 6.54 1.98
N VAL A 28 12.26 7.25 2.48
CA VAL A 28 12.42 8.62 3.01
C VAL A 28 13.47 8.64 4.13
N GLY A 29 13.42 7.70 5.07
CA GLY A 29 14.42 7.59 6.15
C GLY A 29 15.85 7.41 5.61
N VAL A 30 16.04 6.61 4.57
CA VAL A 30 17.33 6.44 3.89
C VAL A 30 17.80 7.76 3.26
N TYR A 31 16.90 8.51 2.63
CA TYR A 31 17.21 9.82 2.02
C TYR A 31 17.66 10.83 3.06
N VAL A 32 16.88 10.96 4.14
CA VAL A 32 17.23 11.83 5.27
C VAL A 32 18.59 11.46 5.82
N GLY A 33 18.87 10.16 6.03
CA GLY A 33 20.18 9.69 6.48
C GLY A 33 21.34 10.07 5.57
N ARG A 34 21.15 10.09 4.25
CA ARG A 34 22.17 10.53 3.27
C ARG A 34 22.39 12.04 3.31
N ILE A 35 21.30 12.81 3.41
CA ILE A 35 21.37 14.28 3.51
C ILE A 35 22.08 14.70 4.79
N LEU A 36 21.74 14.08 5.93
CA LEU A 36 22.39 14.35 7.20
C LEU A 36 23.89 13.99 7.21
N ARG A 37 24.33 13.10 6.30
CA ARG A 37 25.75 12.77 6.07
C ARG A 37 26.44 13.68 5.04
N GLY A 38 25.76 14.71 4.54
CA GLY A 38 26.33 15.73 3.65
C GLY A 38 26.05 15.52 2.15
N THR A 39 25.25 14.51 1.77
CA THR A 39 24.83 14.35 0.37
C THR A 39 23.88 15.49 -0.02
N LYS A 40 24.10 16.15 -1.16
CA LYS A 40 23.22 17.24 -1.60
C LYS A 40 21.90 16.68 -2.14
N PRO A 41 20.74 17.30 -1.83
CA PRO A 41 19.46 16.85 -2.38
C PRO A 41 19.42 16.78 -3.91
N THR A 42 20.17 17.64 -4.61
CA THR A 42 20.27 17.67 -6.07
C THR A 42 21.00 16.45 -6.66
N GLU A 43 21.74 15.70 -5.85
CA GLU A 43 22.48 14.49 -6.26
C GLU A 43 21.69 13.21 -5.96
N LEU A 44 20.60 13.30 -5.20
CA LEU A 44 19.76 12.16 -4.88
C LEU A 44 18.77 11.91 -6.02
N PRO A 45 18.66 10.67 -6.54
CA PRO A 45 17.71 10.36 -7.59
C PRO A 45 16.26 10.48 -7.09
N ILE A 46 15.30 10.63 -7.99
CA ILE A 46 13.89 10.44 -7.62
C ILE A 46 13.60 8.95 -7.64
N ILE A 47 13.12 8.40 -6.52
CA ILE A 47 12.74 6.99 -6.43
C ILE A 47 11.23 6.87 -6.58
N GLN A 48 10.81 6.12 -7.59
CA GLN A 48 9.42 5.70 -7.74
C GLN A 48 9.16 4.45 -6.88
N SER A 49 7.97 4.36 -6.27
CA SER A 49 7.60 3.14 -5.56
C SER A 49 7.57 1.96 -6.52
N SER A 50 8.26 0.88 -6.15
CA SER A 50 8.30 -0.37 -6.89
C SER A 50 7.42 -1.45 -6.26
N LYS A 51 6.97 -1.23 -5.02
CA LYS A 51 6.15 -2.17 -4.26
C LYS A 51 4.72 -1.65 -4.18
N PHE A 52 3.81 -2.44 -4.73
CA PHE A 52 2.37 -2.23 -4.65
C PHE A 52 1.76 -3.37 -3.84
N GLU A 53 0.64 -3.09 -3.19
CA GLU A 53 -0.10 -4.08 -2.43
C GLU A 53 -1.59 -4.00 -2.75
N LEU A 54 -2.21 -5.17 -2.94
CA LEU A 54 -3.66 -5.36 -3.01
C LEU A 54 -4.15 -5.89 -1.67
N VAL A 55 -4.95 -5.09 -0.97
CA VAL A 55 -5.59 -5.49 0.30
C VAL A 55 -7.10 -5.52 0.13
N ILE A 56 -7.73 -6.62 0.52
CA ILE A 56 -9.17 -6.84 0.39
C ILE A 56 -9.80 -7.04 1.78
N ASN A 57 -10.90 -6.34 2.04
CA ASN A 57 -11.69 -6.53 3.26
C ASN A 57 -12.84 -7.52 3.02
N ALA A 58 -12.69 -8.73 3.55
CA ALA A 58 -13.65 -9.81 3.38
C ALA A 58 -14.96 -9.57 4.15
N GLN A 59 -14.90 -8.98 5.35
CA GLN A 59 -16.12 -8.62 6.10
C GLN A 59 -16.94 -7.57 5.35
N THR A 60 -16.29 -6.52 4.84
CA THR A 60 -16.99 -5.50 4.05
C THR A 60 -17.60 -6.11 2.80
N ALA A 61 -16.90 -7.01 2.09
CA ALA A 61 -17.47 -7.71 0.95
C ALA A 61 -18.73 -8.51 1.32
N ARG A 62 -18.69 -9.25 2.43
CA ARG A 62 -19.85 -10.00 2.95
C ARG A 62 -21.03 -9.08 3.30
N ILE A 63 -20.77 -7.97 4.00
CA ILE A 63 -21.80 -6.99 4.38
C ILE A 63 -22.47 -6.37 3.14
N LEU A 64 -21.67 -6.12 2.09
CA LEU A 64 -22.17 -5.59 0.82
C LEU A 64 -22.82 -6.65 -0.08
N GLY A 65 -22.88 -7.91 0.34
CA GLY A 65 -23.43 -9.01 -0.46
C GLY A 65 -22.60 -9.34 -1.70
N LEU A 66 -21.32 -8.99 -1.71
CA LEU A 66 -20.43 -9.22 -2.85
C LEU A 66 -19.75 -10.59 -2.71
N THR A 67 -19.88 -11.42 -3.74
CA THR A 67 -19.09 -12.65 -3.86
C THR A 67 -17.79 -12.33 -4.58
N LEU A 68 -16.67 -12.44 -3.88
CA LEU A 68 -15.35 -12.20 -4.45
C LEU A 68 -14.84 -13.48 -5.15
N PRO A 69 -14.34 -13.39 -6.39
CA PRO A 69 -13.78 -14.57 -7.06
C PRO A 69 -12.53 -15.08 -6.35
N ASP A 70 -12.36 -16.41 -6.25
CA ASP A 70 -11.18 -17.04 -5.63
C ASP A 70 -9.86 -16.55 -6.24
N ARG A 71 -9.86 -16.32 -7.56
CA ARG A 71 -8.70 -15.79 -8.27
C ARG A 71 -8.31 -14.39 -7.79
N LEU A 72 -9.29 -13.56 -7.42
CA LEU A 72 -9.02 -12.22 -6.90
C LEU A 72 -8.45 -12.30 -5.48
N LEU A 73 -9.01 -13.16 -4.64
CA LEU A 73 -8.50 -13.41 -3.28
C LEU A 73 -7.06 -13.97 -3.30
N ALA A 74 -6.76 -14.87 -4.25
CA ALA A 74 -5.44 -15.45 -4.43
C ALA A 74 -4.38 -14.44 -4.94
N LEU A 75 -4.81 -13.34 -5.57
CA LEU A 75 -3.93 -12.27 -6.02
C LEU A 75 -3.72 -11.19 -4.96
N ALA A 76 -4.54 -11.16 -3.91
CA ALA A 76 -4.39 -10.19 -2.85
C ALA A 76 -3.12 -10.50 -2.05
N ASP A 77 -2.33 -9.46 -1.80
CA ASP A 77 -1.22 -9.54 -0.86
C ASP A 77 -1.74 -9.78 0.57
N GLU A 78 -2.94 -9.28 0.87
CA GLU A 78 -3.60 -9.50 2.15
C GLU A 78 -5.13 -9.48 2.06
N VAL A 79 -5.75 -10.37 2.82
CA VAL A 79 -7.20 -10.40 3.04
C VAL A 79 -7.45 -10.17 4.53
N ILE A 80 -8.12 -9.07 4.85
CA ILE A 80 -8.49 -8.72 6.23
C ILE A 80 -9.92 -9.18 6.52
N GLU A 81 -10.12 -9.67 7.73
CA GLU A 81 -11.36 -10.32 8.16
C GLU A 81 -12.40 -9.38 8.75
#